data_AF-A0A5E4IW43-F1
#
_entry.id   AF-A0A5E4IW43-F1
#
_cell.length_a   1.000
_cell.length_b   1.000
_cell.length_c   1.000
_cell.angle_alpha   90.00
_cell.angle_beta   90.00
_cell.angle_gamma   90.00
#
_symmetry.space_group_name_H-M   'P 1'
#
loop_
_entity.id
_entity.type
_entity.pdbx_description
1 polymer ?
#
loop_
_entity_poly.entity_id
_entity_poly.type
_entity_poly.pdbx_seq_one_letter_code
_entity_poly.pdbx_strand_id
1 'polypeptide(L)'
;MILPCRHEDLVTKQVQPAIELLVNMDMAHPDVLLQHDIQPNDYKNGLVFRSAIESIRGTFIASPTMGREGLIGDVLENMLKKGQIADYEKAGSSRRYDFIIAIQRDPDYIAALEVKGGEGNSVNISERPLWAKEFCVWCHLDGAIVNQPAHGAHSILNRLTNEMVRRHKSVDALFF
;
A
#
# COMPACT_ATOMS: atom_id res chain seq x y z
N MET A 1 0.44 14.85 -4.15
CA MET A 1 0.08 14.42 -5.52
C MET A 1 -1.30 13.80 -5.44
N ILE A 2 -2.30 14.34 -6.13
CA ILE A 2 -3.67 13.77 -6.17
C ILE A 2 -3.56 12.42 -6.88
N LEU A 3 -4.00 11.33 -6.25
CA LEU A 3 -4.06 10.02 -6.91
C LEU A 3 -5.05 10.15 -8.09
N PRO A 4 -4.60 9.94 -9.34
CA PRO A 4 -5.53 9.99 -10.46
C PRO A 4 -6.51 8.83 -10.28
N CYS A 5 -7.80 9.09 -10.48
CA CYS A 5 -8.86 8.07 -10.38
C CYS A 5 -8.68 6.92 -11.40
N ARG A 6 -7.72 7.08 -12.32
CA ARG A 6 -7.42 6.19 -13.42
C ARG A 6 -5.91 6.25 -13.71
N HIS A 7 -5.27 5.10 -13.91
CA HIS A 7 -3.94 5.04 -14.51
C HIS A 7 -4.02 5.36 -16.00
N GLU A 8 -2.97 5.96 -16.53
CA GLU A 8 -2.90 6.27 -17.95
C GLU A 8 -2.92 4.99 -18.81
N ASP A 9 -3.88 4.92 -19.72
CA ASP A 9 -4.07 3.74 -20.58
C ASP A 9 -2.82 3.41 -21.42
N LEU A 10 -2.09 4.44 -21.87
CA LEU A 10 -0.85 4.27 -22.63
C LEU A 10 0.25 3.60 -21.81
N VAL A 11 0.33 3.90 -20.51
CA VAL A 11 1.33 3.31 -19.62
C VAL A 11 0.92 1.90 -19.22
N THR A 12 -0.34 1.69 -18.86
CA THR A 12 -0.83 0.36 -18.45
C THR A 12 -0.77 -0.68 -19.57
N LYS A 13 -0.97 -0.28 -20.84
CA LYS A 13 -0.80 -1.16 -22.01
C LYS A 13 0.63 -1.67 -22.21
N GLN A 14 1.64 -1.02 -21.63
CA GLN A 14 3.04 -1.46 -21.72
C GLN A 14 3.37 -2.60 -20.75
N VAL A 15 2.52 -2.86 -19.75
CA VAL A 15 2.77 -3.90 -18.73
C VAL A 15 2.84 -5.29 -19.36
N GLN A 16 1.90 -5.65 -20.24
CA GLN A 16 1.88 -6.98 -20.86
C GLN A 16 3.08 -7.20 -21.81
N PRO A 17 3.43 -6.26 -22.72
CA PRO A 17 4.67 -6.34 -23.48
C PRO A 17 5.93 -6.44 -22.61
N ALA A 18 5.99 -5.70 -21.50
CA ALA A 18 7.12 -5.79 -20.57
C ALA A 18 7.22 -7.19 -19.93
N ILE A 19 6.09 -7.78 -19.53
CA ILE A 19 6.05 -9.16 -19.03
C ILE A 19 6.55 -10.12 -20.10
N GLU A 20 6.06 -10.02 -21.34
CA GLU A 20 6.45 -10.90 -22.44
C GLU A 20 7.94 -10.79 -22.77
N LEU A 21 8.49 -9.56 -22.79
CA LEU A 21 9.91 -9.32 -22.97
C LEU A 21 10.72 -10.00 -21.86
N LEU A 22 10.40 -9.69 -20.59
CA LEU A 22 11.14 -10.19 -19.44
C LEU A 22 11.07 -11.71 -19.33
N VAL A 23 9.89 -12.30 -19.53
CA VAL A 23 9.72 -13.75 -19.49
C VAL A 23 10.54 -14.41 -20.58
N ASN A 24 10.69 -13.82 -21.77
CA ASN A 24 11.32 -14.48 -22.92
C ASN A 24 12.77 -14.06 -23.20
N MET A 25 13.43 -13.37 -22.28
CA MET A 25 14.83 -12.92 -22.44
C MET A 25 15.79 -14.05 -22.82
N ASP A 26 15.59 -15.26 -22.31
CA ASP A 26 16.40 -16.44 -22.60
C ASP A 26 16.34 -16.88 -24.07
N MET A 27 15.19 -16.69 -24.73
CA MET A 27 15.00 -17.07 -26.13
C MET A 27 15.20 -15.89 -27.09
N ALA A 28 14.72 -14.71 -26.72
CA ALA A 28 14.70 -13.53 -27.58
C ALA A 28 16.03 -12.75 -27.54
N HIS A 29 16.69 -12.70 -26.38
CA HIS A 29 17.87 -11.87 -26.12
C HIS A 29 18.94 -12.60 -25.27
N PRO A 30 19.37 -13.82 -25.66
CA PRO A 30 20.34 -14.60 -24.89
C PRO A 30 21.70 -13.90 -24.79
N ASP A 31 22.08 -13.11 -25.79
CA ASP A 31 23.29 -12.30 -25.81
C ASP A 31 23.30 -11.24 -24.69
N VAL A 32 22.16 -10.61 -24.42
CA VAL A 32 22.01 -9.64 -23.33
C VAL A 32 22.21 -10.33 -21.98
N LEU A 33 21.65 -11.52 -21.78
CA LEU A 33 21.84 -12.28 -20.54
C LEU A 33 23.33 -12.61 -20.33
N LEU A 34 24.01 -13.09 -21.38
CA LEU A 34 25.43 -13.45 -21.31
C LEU A 34 26.33 -12.25 -21.01
N GLN A 35 26.02 -11.05 -21.52
CA GLN A 35 26.74 -9.81 -21.19
C GLN A 35 26.67 -9.44 -19.70
N HIS A 36 25.67 -9.94 -18.98
CA HIS A 36 25.47 -9.74 -17.55
C HIS A 36 25.80 -10.99 -16.72
N ASP A 37 26.60 -11.92 -17.27
CA ASP A 37 27.01 -13.16 -16.62
C ASP A 37 25.83 -14.08 -16.22
N ILE A 38 24.71 -13.98 -16.93
CA ILE A 38 23.53 -14.83 -16.73
C ILE A 38 23.49 -15.88 -17.84
N GLN A 39 23.52 -17.15 -17.46
CA GLN A 39 23.37 -18.24 -18.42
C GLN A 39 21.92 -18.34 -18.91
N PRO A 40 21.64 -18.29 -20.23
CA PRO A 40 20.26 -18.35 -20.75
C PRO A 40 19.49 -19.59 -20.28
N ASN A 41 20.14 -20.75 -20.19
CA ASN A 41 19.52 -21.99 -19.71
C ASN A 41 19.06 -21.90 -18.25
N ASP A 42 19.79 -21.15 -17.42
CA ASP A 42 19.50 -21.00 -16.00
C ASP A 42 18.48 -19.89 -15.73
N TYR A 43 18.25 -19.00 -16.71
CA TYR A 43 17.36 -17.86 -16.56
C TYR A 43 15.95 -18.28 -16.09
N LYS A 44 15.32 -19.21 -16.82
CA LYS A 44 14.04 -19.83 -16.42
C LYS A 44 14.24 -21.09 -15.58
N ASN A 45 15.01 -22.06 -16.10
CA ASN A 45 15.09 -23.40 -15.50
C ASN A 45 15.87 -23.40 -14.19
N GLY A 46 16.88 -22.54 -14.07
CA GLY A 46 17.68 -22.34 -12.87
C GLY A 46 17.05 -21.36 -11.85
N LEU A 47 15.80 -20.93 -12.06
CA LEU A 47 15.05 -20.03 -11.18
C LEU A 47 15.63 -18.61 -11.01
N VAL A 48 16.61 -18.20 -11.83
CA VAL A 48 17.24 -16.88 -11.73
C VAL A 48 16.21 -15.77 -11.93
N PHE A 49 15.38 -15.84 -12.97
CA PHE A 49 14.33 -14.87 -13.25
C PHE A 49 13.34 -14.75 -12.08
N ARG A 50 12.85 -15.89 -11.60
CA ARG A 50 11.89 -15.92 -10.48
C ARG A 50 12.48 -15.30 -9.22
N SER A 51 13.71 -15.68 -8.86
CA SER A 51 14.41 -15.18 -7.68
C SER A 51 14.65 -13.67 -7.75
N ALA A 52 14.97 -13.15 -8.95
CA ALA A 52 15.11 -11.72 -9.19
C ALA A 52 13.78 -10.97 -9.00
N ILE A 53 12.68 -11.46 -9.58
CA ILE A 53 11.35 -10.85 -9.41
C ILE A 53 10.91 -10.84 -7.95
N GLU A 54 11.10 -11.95 -7.22
CA GLU A 54 10.76 -12.03 -5.79
C GLU A 54 11.61 -11.06 -4.95
N SER A 55 12.91 -10.94 -5.27
CA SER A 55 13.82 -10.01 -4.59
C SER A 55 13.43 -8.54 -4.84
N ILE A 56 13.19 -8.17 -6.10
CA ILE A 56 12.74 -6.83 -6.50
C ILE A 56 11.42 -6.48 -5.82
N ARG A 57 10.46 -7.41 -5.81
CA ARG A 57 9.18 -7.23 -5.11
C ARG A 57 9.39 -7.01 -3.62
N GLY A 58 10.29 -7.75 -2.99
CA GLY A 58 10.68 -7.56 -1.59
C GLY A 58 11.19 -6.13 -1.32
N THR A 59 12.04 -5.60 -2.21
CA THR A 59 12.52 -4.21 -2.11
C THR A 59 11.40 -3.19 -2.25
N PHE A 60 10.44 -3.39 -3.17
CA PHE A 60 9.29 -2.48 -3.29
C PHE A 60 8.39 -2.48 -2.06
N ILE A 61 8.19 -3.65 -1.43
CA ILE A 61 7.44 -3.77 -0.17
C ILE A 61 8.17 -3.10 0.98
N ALA A 62 9.50 -3.19 1.01
CA ALA A 62 10.35 -2.56 2.03
C ALA A 62 10.57 -1.05 1.81
N SER A 63 10.28 -0.53 0.62
CA SER A 63 10.43 0.89 0.29
C SER A 63 9.45 1.75 1.12
N PRO A 64 9.88 2.91 1.65
CA PRO A 64 9.36 3.41 2.91
C PRO A 64 7.89 3.83 2.86
N THR A 65 7.12 3.32 3.82
CA THR A 65 5.84 3.87 4.30
C THR A 65 5.93 5.36 4.67
N MET A 66 7.14 5.91 4.88
CA MET A 66 7.38 7.33 5.20
C MET A 66 6.72 8.30 4.21
N GLY A 67 6.65 7.96 2.92
CA GLY A 67 5.97 8.80 1.93
C GLY A 67 4.44 8.86 2.14
N ARG A 68 3.85 7.75 2.61
CA ARG A 68 2.41 7.60 2.85
C ARG A 68 1.99 8.31 4.13
N GLU A 69 2.73 8.05 5.22
CA GLU A 69 2.53 8.73 6.50
C GLU A 69 2.78 10.24 6.39
N GLY A 70 3.74 10.68 5.57
CA GLY A 70 4.01 12.10 5.32
C GLY A 70 2.80 12.84 4.74
N LEU A 71 2.14 12.25 3.72
CA LEU A 71 0.92 12.83 3.15
C LEU A 71 -0.18 12.99 4.21
N ILE A 72 -0.36 11.97 5.05
CA ILE A 72 -1.39 11.99 6.09
C ILE A 72 -1.04 13.01 7.18
N GLY A 73 0.25 13.12 7.54
CA GLY A 73 0.75 14.18 8.41
C GLY A 73 0.41 15.57 7.88
N ASP A 74 0.63 15.83 6.59
CA ASP A 74 0.28 17.12 5.96
C ASP A 74 -1.22 17.41 6.00
N VAL A 75 -2.07 16.38 5.83
CA VAL A 75 -3.52 16.50 5.94
C VAL A 75 -3.94 16.84 7.36
N LEU A 76 -3.43 16.11 8.35
CA LEU A 76 -3.75 16.33 9.78
C LEU A 76 -3.26 17.70 10.25
N GLU A 77 -2.07 18.11 9.83
CA GLU A 77 -1.51 19.43 10.11
C GLU A 77 -2.39 20.56 9.56
N ASN A 78 -2.92 20.40 8.35
CA ASN A 78 -3.86 21.34 7.76
C ASN A 78 -5.22 21.35 8.51
N MET A 79 -5.70 20.21 8.99
CA MET A 79 -6.91 20.12 9.82
C MET A 79 -6.71 20.81 11.17
N LEU A 80 -5.54 20.65 11.79
CA LEU A 80 -5.18 21.31 13.05
C LEU A 80 -5.15 22.82 12.87
N LYS A 81 -4.48 23.33 11.84
CA LYS A 81 -4.41 24.77 11.51
C LYS A 81 -5.79 25.40 11.26
N LYS A 82 -6.76 24.62 10.80
CA LYS A 82 -8.15 25.05 10.57
C LYS A 82 -9.05 24.89 11.80
N GLY A 83 -8.53 24.38 12.91
CA GLY A 83 -9.31 24.10 14.12
C GLY A 83 -10.35 22.99 13.95
N GLN A 84 -10.15 22.08 12.98
CA GLN A 84 -11.05 20.94 12.75
C GLN A 84 -10.75 19.76 13.67
N ILE A 85 -9.52 19.68 14.16
CA ILE A 85 -9.06 18.77 15.21
C ILE A 85 -8.37 19.60 16.29
N ALA A 86 -8.34 19.07 17.51
CA ALA A 86 -7.68 19.71 18.64
C ALA A 86 -6.16 19.46 18.61
N ASP A 87 -5.76 18.23 18.25
CA ASP A 87 -4.36 17.81 18.18
C ASP A 87 -4.19 16.50 17.39
N TYR A 88 -2.96 16.13 17.04
CA TYR A 88 -2.61 14.80 16.55
C TYR A 88 -1.17 14.38 16.92
N GLU A 89 -0.96 13.09 17.13
CA GLU A 89 0.34 12.49 17.40
C GLU A 89 0.63 11.40 16.38
N LYS A 90 1.85 11.37 15.83
CA LYS A 90 2.36 10.23 15.07
C LYS A 90 2.88 9.16 16.03
N ALA A 91 2.26 7.98 16.01
CA ALA A 91 2.67 6.84 16.81
C ALA A 91 3.98 6.21 16.29
N GLY A 92 4.73 5.59 17.19
CA GLY A 92 5.93 4.84 16.82
C GLY A 92 5.61 3.55 16.06
N SER A 93 6.57 3.06 15.28
CA SER A 93 6.47 1.90 14.37
C SER A 93 6.15 0.55 15.03
N SER A 94 6.10 0.47 16.36
CA SER A 94 5.73 -0.73 17.12
C SER A 94 4.22 -0.85 17.39
N ARG A 95 3.43 0.16 17.03
CA ARG A 95 1.97 0.18 17.24
C ARG A 95 1.23 -0.32 15.99
N ARG A 96 -0.06 -0.67 16.14
CA ARG A 96 -0.95 -1.11 15.04
C ARG A 96 -1.82 0.01 14.46
N TYR A 97 -1.39 1.23 14.72
CA TYR A 97 -1.96 2.51 14.30
C TYR A 97 -0.79 3.47 14.17
N ASP A 98 -0.85 4.36 13.19
CA ASP A 98 0.23 5.31 12.88
C ASP A 98 -0.06 6.70 13.43
N PHE A 99 -1.33 7.05 13.66
CA PHE A 99 -1.72 8.35 14.20
C PHE A 99 -2.79 8.24 15.28
N ILE A 100 -2.70 9.15 16.24
CA ILE A 100 -3.72 9.44 17.25
C ILE A 100 -4.26 10.84 16.94
N ILE A 101 -5.58 11.00 16.89
CA ILE A 101 -6.22 12.27 16.52
C ILE A 101 -7.17 12.66 17.65
N ALA A 102 -6.98 13.84 18.23
CA ALA A 102 -7.86 14.40 19.24
C ALA A 102 -8.84 15.39 18.58
N ILE A 103 -10.14 15.21 18.84
CA ILE A 103 -11.20 16.09 18.35
C ILE A 103 -11.85 16.77 19.54
N GLN A 104 -11.93 18.11 19.49
CA GLN A 104 -12.56 18.91 20.55
C GLN A 104 -14.08 18.63 20.59
N ARG A 105 -14.51 17.78 21.53
CA ARG A 105 -15.91 17.44 21.81
C ARG A 105 -16.09 17.26 23.32
N ASP A 106 -17.32 17.32 23.80
CA ASP A 106 -17.67 16.97 25.18
C ASP A 106 -18.65 15.78 25.14
N PRO A 107 -18.23 14.56 25.56
CA PRO A 107 -16.90 14.22 26.07
C PRO A 107 -15.82 14.17 24.98
N ASP A 108 -14.55 14.22 25.40
CA ASP A 108 -13.37 14.13 24.54
C ASP A 108 -13.44 12.94 23.58
N TYR A 109 -13.03 13.18 22.34
CA TYR A 109 -13.16 12.21 21.26
C TYR A 109 -11.82 11.95 20.59
N ILE A 110 -11.31 10.72 20.75
CA ILE A 110 -9.99 10.33 20.25
C ILE A 110 -10.14 9.22 19.23
N ALA A 111 -9.60 9.44 18.04
CA ALA A 111 -9.55 8.46 16.96
C ALA A 111 -8.13 7.92 16.77
N ALA A 112 -8.03 6.67 16.34
CA ALA A 112 -6.80 6.07 15.84
C ALA A 112 -6.89 5.95 14.31
N LEU A 113 -5.81 6.27 13.61
CA LEU A 113 -5.71 6.13 12.16
C LEU A 113 -4.49 5.27 11.81
N GLU A 114 -4.73 4.25 11.00
CA GLU A 114 -3.71 3.34 10.49
C GLU A 114 -3.49 3.57 9.00
N VAL A 115 -2.23 3.68 8.58
CA VAL A 115 -1.83 3.86 7.19
C VAL A 115 -1.41 2.52 6.60
N LYS A 116 -1.96 2.20 5.44
CA LYS A 116 -1.63 0.97 4.70
C LYS A 116 -1.34 1.26 3.24
N GLY A 117 -0.50 0.43 2.65
CA GLY A 117 -0.46 0.30 1.20
C GLY A 117 -1.61 -0.59 0.71
N GLY A 118 -2.04 -0.39 -0.52
CA GLY A 118 -3.11 -1.19 -1.14
C GLY A 118 -2.68 -2.62 -1.52
N GLU A 119 -1.37 -2.87 -1.53
CA GLU A 119 -0.76 -4.15 -1.90
C GLU A 119 -0.60 -5.09 -0.70
N GLY A 120 -0.80 -6.40 -0.93
CA GLY A 120 -0.51 -7.46 0.04
C GLY A 120 -1.57 -7.64 1.15
N ASN A 121 -1.19 -8.27 2.26
CA ASN A 121 -2.12 -8.63 3.36
C ASN A 121 -2.01 -7.69 4.57
N SER A 122 -1.36 -6.53 4.42
CA SER A 122 -1.08 -5.59 5.51
C SER A 122 -2.35 -5.01 6.15
N VAL A 123 -3.46 -4.94 5.40
CA VAL A 123 -4.77 -4.53 5.93
C VAL A 123 -5.34 -5.56 6.93
N ASN A 124 -4.91 -6.82 6.86
CA ASN A 124 -5.40 -7.89 7.74
C ASN A 124 -4.82 -7.82 9.17
N ILE A 125 -3.82 -6.97 9.44
CA ILE A 125 -3.20 -6.85 10.77
C ILE A 125 -3.69 -5.63 11.57
N SER A 126 -4.42 -4.71 10.93
CA SER A 126 -5.01 -3.53 11.58
C SER A 126 -5.99 -3.91 12.68
N GLU A 127 -5.95 -3.21 13.81
CA GLU A 127 -6.80 -3.45 14.98
C GLU A 127 -7.05 -2.15 15.75
N ARG A 128 -8.31 -1.91 16.15
CA ARG A 128 -8.72 -0.76 16.94
C ARG A 128 -8.10 -0.83 18.34
N PRO A 129 -7.36 0.19 18.79
CA PRO A 129 -6.92 0.30 20.18
C PRO A 129 -8.11 0.46 21.13
N LEU A 130 -8.03 -0.11 22.34
CA LEU A 130 -9.12 -0.08 23.33
C LEU A 130 -9.59 1.34 23.71
N TRP A 131 -8.69 2.32 23.67
CA TRP A 131 -9.00 3.71 24.01
C TRP A 131 -9.66 4.48 22.85
N ALA A 132 -9.57 3.97 21.61
CA ALA A 132 -9.97 4.71 20.42
C ALA A 132 -11.50 4.65 20.23
N LYS A 133 -12.13 5.83 20.23
CA LYS A 133 -13.57 5.98 19.95
C LYS A 133 -13.89 5.72 18.49
N GLU A 134 -12.96 6.04 17.60
CA GLU A 134 -12.99 5.71 16.18
C GLU A 134 -11.68 5.07 15.74
N PHE A 135 -11.76 4.11 14.82
CA PHE A 135 -10.63 3.50 14.15
C PHE A 135 -10.81 3.61 12.64
N CYS A 136 -9.87 4.33 12.05
CA CYS A 136 -9.84 4.64 10.64
C CYS A 136 -8.66 3.91 9.99
N VAL A 137 -8.85 3.48 8.74
CA VAL A 137 -7.77 2.93 7.91
C VAL A 137 -7.65 3.78 6.66
N TRP A 138 -6.45 4.27 6.33
CA TRP A 138 -6.16 4.96 5.09
C TRP A 138 -5.28 4.09 4.21
N CYS A 139 -5.79 3.66 3.05
CA CYS A 139 -5.08 2.78 2.15
C CYS A 139 -4.60 3.50 0.88
N HIS A 140 -3.29 3.63 0.71
CA HIS A 140 -2.71 4.22 -0.49
C HIS A 140 -2.77 3.25 -1.67
N LEU A 141 -3.35 3.69 -2.78
CA LEU A 141 -3.40 2.94 -4.05
C LEU A 141 -2.23 3.32 -4.98
N ASP A 142 -1.04 3.43 -4.40
CA ASP A 142 0.20 3.80 -5.08
C ASP A 142 1.04 2.58 -5.51
N GLY A 143 0.39 1.41 -5.58
CA GLY A 143 0.98 0.13 -5.92
C GLY A 143 1.10 -0.13 -7.42
N ALA A 144 1.00 -1.40 -7.81
CA ALA A 144 1.23 -1.80 -9.20
C ALA A 144 0.12 -1.26 -10.11
N ILE A 145 0.52 -0.60 -11.20
CA ILE A 145 -0.42 0.01 -12.17
C ILE A 145 -1.13 -1.00 -13.09
N VAL A 146 -0.90 -2.30 -12.89
CA VAL A 146 -1.48 -3.37 -13.71
C VAL A 146 -3.01 -3.35 -13.71
N ASN A 147 -3.60 -2.87 -12.62
CA ASN A 147 -5.05 -2.68 -12.48
C ASN A 147 -5.37 -1.22 -12.20
N GLN A 148 -6.52 -0.74 -12.66
CA GLN A 148 -7.01 0.59 -12.33
C GLN A 148 -7.19 0.76 -10.81
N PRO A 149 -7.03 1.97 -10.24
CA PRO A 149 -7.15 2.18 -8.79
C PRO A 149 -8.46 1.66 -8.18
N ALA A 150 -9.57 1.77 -8.92
CA ALA A 150 -10.87 1.23 -8.49
C ALA A 150 -10.85 -0.28 -8.20
N HIS A 151 -10.07 -1.06 -8.96
CA HIS A 151 -9.89 -2.48 -8.70
C HIS A 151 -9.10 -2.73 -7.41
N GLY A 152 -8.07 -1.91 -7.16
CA GLY A 152 -7.33 -1.93 -5.89
C GLY A 152 -8.24 -1.62 -4.69
N ALA A 153 -9.05 -0.56 -4.79
CA ALA A 153 -10.03 -0.17 -3.78
C ALA A 153 -11.03 -1.31 -3.49
N HIS A 154 -11.60 -1.92 -4.54
CA HIS A 154 -12.51 -3.05 -4.41
C HIS A 154 -11.85 -4.25 -3.69
N SER A 155 -10.62 -4.57 -4.04
CA SER A 155 -9.85 -5.65 -3.41
C SER A 155 -9.60 -5.39 -1.91
N ILE A 156 -9.27 -4.16 -1.54
CA ILE A 156 -9.07 -3.76 -0.13
C ILE A 156 -10.38 -3.84 0.64
N LEU A 157 -11.46 -3.30 0.06
CA LEU A 157 -12.78 -3.33 0.67
C LEU A 157 -13.19 -4.77 1.01
N ASN A 158 -13.11 -5.69 0.04
CA ASN A 158 -13.43 -7.11 0.26
C ASN A 158 -12.58 -7.76 1.37
N ARG A 159 -11.27 -7.47 1.40
CA ARG A 159 -10.37 -7.99 2.44
C ARG A 159 -10.76 -7.46 3.82
N LEU A 160 -10.97 -6.16 3.92
CA LEU A 160 -11.32 -5.50 5.18
C LEU A 160 -12.67 -5.98 5.71
N THR A 161 -13.71 -6.02 4.86
CA THR A 161 -15.04 -6.50 5.26
C THR A 161 -15.01 -7.95 5.69
N ASN A 162 -14.22 -8.81 5.02
CA ASN A 162 -14.04 -10.19 5.44
C ASN A 162 -13.41 -10.28 6.84
N GLU A 163 -12.42 -9.44 7.14
CA GLU A 163 -11.79 -9.39 8.47
C GLU A 163 -12.74 -8.82 9.53
N MET A 164 -13.54 -7.79 9.20
CA MET A 164 -14.58 -7.26 10.09
C MET A 164 -15.62 -8.32 10.45
N VAL A 165 -16.07 -9.13 9.48
CA VAL A 165 -17.06 -10.19 9.73
C VAL A 165 -16.43 -11.39 10.45
N ARG A 166 -15.31 -11.92 9.94
CA ARG A 166 -14.73 -13.18 10.45
C ARG A 166 -14.02 -13.02 11.78
N ARG A 167 -13.45 -11.85 12.06
CA ARG A 167 -12.67 -11.58 13.27
C ARG A 167 -13.28 -10.51 14.16
N HIS A 168 -14.51 -10.07 13.85
CA HIS A 168 -15.22 -9.03 14.60
C HIS A 168 -14.40 -7.74 14.76
N LYS A 169 -13.63 -7.37 13.73
CA LYS A 169 -12.90 -6.10 13.74
C LYS A 169 -13.84 -4.92 13.58
N SER A 170 -13.57 -3.86 14.32
CA SER A 170 -14.34 -2.62 14.24
C SER A 170 -13.52 -1.53 13.58
N VAL A 171 -13.87 -1.21 12.33
CA VAL A 171 -13.32 -0.10 11.54
C VAL A 171 -14.47 0.81 11.15
N ASP A 172 -14.39 2.09 11.51
CA ASP A 172 -15.50 3.03 11.34
C ASP A 172 -15.38 3.82 10.04
N ALA A 173 -14.16 3.99 9.52
CA ALA A 173 -13.92 4.65 8.25
C ALA A 173 -12.76 4.02 7.48
N LEU A 174 -12.90 4.03 6.15
CA LEU A 174 -11.88 3.61 5.19
C LEU A 174 -11.67 4.73 4.18
N PHE A 175 -10.42 5.16 4.02
CA PHE A 175 -9.97 6.17 3.06
C PHE A 175 -9.07 5.55 1.99
N PHE A 176 -9.03 6.18 0.81
CA PHE A 176 -8.12 5.86 -0.29
C PHE A 176 -7.38 7.12 -0.75
#